data_AF-A0A7T4JVJ0-F1
#
_entry.id   AF-A0A7T4JVJ0-F1
#
_cell.length_a   1.000
_cell.length_b   1.000
_cell.length_c   1.000
_cell.angle_alpha   90.00
_cell.angle_beta   90.00
_cell.angle_gamma   90.00
#
_symmetry.space_group_name_H-M   'P 1'
#
loop_
_entity.id
_entity.type
_entity.pdbx_description
1 polymer ?
#
loop_
_entity_poly.entity_id
_entity_poly.type
_entity_poly.pdbx_seq_one_letter_code
_entity_poly.pdbx_strand_id
1 'polypeptide(L)'
;MEERKLTSLFFGNVVLESHILGTAIRVFASDMRSYSERLKPDISLSVPLDEVRGKLESDHAEALSKKILGYVAEELDRSYPGGCSRAEEELQAWLVLH
;
A
#
# COMPACT_ATOMS: atom_id res chain seq x y z
N MET A 1 -26.83 6.48 -3.05
CA MET A 1 -25.75 6.19 -2.10
C MET A 1 -24.56 5.78 -2.95
N GLU A 2 -23.45 6.52 -2.93
CA GLU A 2 -22.23 6.10 -3.60
C GLU A 2 -21.61 4.94 -2.83
N GLU A 3 -21.54 3.76 -3.44
CA GLU A 3 -20.79 2.63 -2.92
C GLU A 3 -19.29 2.96 -2.99
N ARG A 4 -18.72 3.40 -1.86
CA ARG A 4 -17.28 3.62 -1.77
C ARG A 4 -16.55 2.28 -1.87
N LYS A 5 -15.84 2.05 -2.98
CA LYS A 5 -14.96 0.90 -3.12
C LYS A 5 -13.78 1.07 -2.17
N LEU A 6 -13.68 0.16 -1.20
CA LEU A 6 -12.52 0.07 -0.31
C LEU A 6 -11.52 -0.86 -0.98
N THR A 7 -10.61 -0.31 -1.77
CA THR A 7 -9.58 -1.12 -2.45
C THR A 7 -8.54 -1.62 -1.45
N SER A 8 -8.22 -2.90 -1.55
CA SER A 8 -7.09 -3.53 -0.87
C SER A 8 -6.08 -4.03 -1.88
N LEU A 9 -4.82 -3.60 -1.77
CA LEU A 9 -3.72 -4.03 -2.64
C LEU A 9 -2.83 -5.01 -1.86
N PHE A 10 -2.46 -6.13 -2.50
CA PHE A 10 -1.68 -7.20 -1.89
C PHE A 10 -0.30 -7.29 -2.55
N PHE A 11 0.74 -7.17 -1.73
CA PHE A 11 2.15 -7.27 -2.10
C PHE A 11 2.80 -8.36 -1.22
N GLY A 12 2.52 -9.62 -1.56
CA GLY A 12 2.95 -10.76 -0.75
C GLY A 12 2.28 -10.70 0.63
N ASN A 13 3.10 -10.61 1.67
CA ASN A 13 2.66 -10.45 3.05
C ASN A 13 2.21 -9.02 3.41
N VAL A 14 2.46 -8.03 2.55
CA VAL A 14 2.07 -6.63 2.81
C VAL A 14 0.74 -6.34 2.13
N VAL A 15 -0.18 -5.68 2.83
CA VAL A 15 -1.48 -5.28 2.33
C VAL A 15 -1.74 -3.81 2.60
N LEU A 16 -2.08 -3.07 1.56
CA LEU A 16 -2.56 -1.70 1.67
C LEU A 16 -4.09 -1.73 1.65
N GLU A 17 -4.71 -1.47 2.79
CA GLU A 17 -6.16 -1.54 2.95
C GLU A 17 -6.74 -0.13 3.02
N SER A 18 -7.59 0.21 2.06
CA SER A 18 -8.34 1.47 2.09
C SER A 18 -9.49 1.39 3.10
N HIS A 19 -9.63 2.45 3.88
CA HIS A 19 -10.72 2.68 4.81
C HIS A 19 -11.37 4.04 4.53
N ILE A 20 -12.54 4.26 5.11
CA ILE A 20 -13.31 5.51 4.98
C ILE A 20 -12.48 6.74 5.40
N LEU A 21 -11.56 6.57 6.35
CA LEU A 21 -10.76 7.65 6.94
C LEU A 21 -9.32 7.71 6.41
N GLY A 22 -8.94 6.84 5.45
CA GLY A 22 -7.57 6.76 4.98
C GLY A 22 -7.13 5.37 4.56
N THR A 23 -5.86 5.20 4.23
CA THR A 23 -5.28 3.89 3.89
C THR A 23 -4.37 3.41 5.01
N ALA A 24 -4.56 2.17 5.44
CA ALA A 24 -3.72 1.50 6.44
C ALA A 24 -2.81 0.46 5.77
N ILE A 25 -1.56 0.39 6.22
CA ILE A 25 -0.61 -0.64 5.82
C ILE A 25 -0.68 -1.77 6.86
N ARG A 26 -0.88 -3.01 6.39
CA ARG A 26 -0.88 -4.21 7.21
C ARG A 26 0.18 -5.16 6.71
N VAL A 27 0.94 -5.75 7.63
CA VAL A 27 1.91 -6.82 7.33
C VAL A 27 1.43 -8.11 7.97
N PHE A 28 1.37 -9.17 7.18
CA PHE A 28 0.97 -10.51 7.60
C PHE A 28 2.20 -11.39 7.79
N ALA A 29 2.30 -12.13 8.89
CA ALA A 29 3.36 -13.13 9.03
C ALA A 29 3.13 -14.31 8.07
N SER A 30 4.21 -15.01 7.69
CA SER A 30 4.19 -16.19 6.80
C SER A 30 3.23 -17.32 7.22
N ASP A 31 2.85 -17.41 8.50
CA ASP A 31 1.93 -18.44 8.99
C ASP A 31 0.44 -18.04 8.86
N MET A 32 0.10 -16.86 8.34
CA MET A 32 -1.26 -16.27 8.29
C MET A 32 -1.99 -16.18 9.65
N ARG A 33 -1.37 -16.63 10.75
CA ARG A 33 -1.96 -16.75 12.10
C ARG A 33 -1.55 -15.66 13.07
N SER A 34 -0.45 -14.94 12.81
CA SER A 34 0.00 -13.82 13.65
C SER A 34 -0.39 -12.49 13.02
N TYR A 35 -1.39 -11.86 13.64
CA TYR A 35 -1.96 -10.58 13.26
C TYR A 35 -1.22 -9.42 13.94
N SER A 36 -1.10 -8.32 13.20
CA SER A 36 -1.12 -6.94 13.73
C SER A 36 0.20 -6.30 14.16
N GLU A 37 1.20 -6.26 13.28
CA GLU A 37 1.91 -4.98 13.15
C GLU A 37 1.02 -4.05 12.32
N ARG A 38 -0.03 -3.50 12.96
CA ARG A 38 -0.47 -2.16 12.56
C ARG A 38 0.74 -1.30 12.90
N LEU A 39 1.50 -0.89 11.89
CA LEU A 39 2.44 0.22 12.03
C LEU A 39 1.59 1.45 12.42
N LYS A 40 1.29 1.59 13.71
CA LYS A 40 0.63 2.75 14.32
C LYS A 40 1.60 3.92 14.26
N PRO A 41 1.08 5.14 14.07
CA PRO A 41 0.94 5.79 12.79
C PRO A 41 2.11 6.76 12.57
N ASP A 42 2.82 6.59 11.47
CA ASP A 42 3.41 7.76 10.82
C ASP A 42 3.06 7.78 9.32
N ILE A 43 2.68 6.63 8.76
CA ILE A 43 2.30 6.51 7.36
C ILE A 43 0.91 5.87 7.27
N SER A 44 -0.09 6.72 7.39
CA SER A 44 -1.42 6.44 6.87
C SER A 44 -1.71 7.55 5.87
N LEU A 45 -2.11 7.19 4.66
CA LEU A 45 -2.68 8.18 3.77
C LEU A 45 -3.97 8.67 4.44
N SER A 46 -4.11 9.99 4.64
CA SER A 46 -5.33 10.61 5.18
C SER A 46 -6.54 10.49 4.23
N VAL A 47 -6.34 9.83 3.08
CA VAL A 47 -7.31 9.60 2.02
C VAL A 47 -7.27 8.12 1.61
N PRO A 48 -8.40 7.52 1.19
CA PRO A 48 -8.42 6.16 0.68
C PRO A 48 -7.68 6.07 -0.67
N LEU A 49 -7.14 4.90 -1.01
CA LEU A 49 -6.40 4.68 -2.26
C LEU A 49 -7.24 5.04 -3.49
N ASP A 50 -8.54 4.76 -3.47
CA ASP A 50 -9.48 5.12 -4.54
C ASP A 50 -9.54 6.62 -4.81
N GLU A 51 -9.35 7.46 -3.80
CA GLU A 51 -9.39 8.93 -3.96
C GLU A 51 -8.12 9.48 -4.59
N VAL A 52 -6.98 8.79 -4.47
CA VAL A 52 -5.68 9.20 -5.03
C VAL A 52 -5.38 8.53 -6.36
N ARG A 53 -6.03 7.40 -6.65
CA ARG A 53 -5.88 6.69 -7.92
C ARG A 53 -6.22 7.58 -9.11
N GLY A 54 -5.31 7.64 -10.08
CA GLY A 54 -5.46 8.41 -11.32
C GLY A 54 -5.46 9.93 -11.13
N LYS A 55 -5.18 10.43 -9.90
CA LYS A 55 -5.11 11.86 -9.57
C LYS A 55 -3.69 12.33 -9.20
N LEU A 56 -2.77 11.40 -8.96
CA LEU A 56 -1.38 11.72 -8.62
C LEU A 56 -0.53 11.83 -9.89
N GLU A 57 0.33 12.85 -9.93
CA GLU A 57 1.40 12.92 -10.93
C GLU A 57 2.43 11.81 -10.68
N SER A 58 3.13 11.37 -11.74
CA SER A 58 4.05 10.23 -11.66
C SER A 58 5.16 10.40 -10.61
N ASP A 59 5.68 11.61 -10.43
CA ASP A 59 6.70 11.94 -9.41
C ASP A 59 6.15 11.80 -7.98
N HIS A 60 4.94 12.36 -7.76
CA HIS A 60 4.25 12.25 -6.48
C HIS A 60 3.85 10.80 -6.15
N ALA A 61 3.43 10.03 -7.16
CA ALA A 61 3.10 8.62 -7.01
C ALA A 61 4.35 7.78 -6.68
N GLU A 62 5.51 8.08 -7.30
CA GLU A 62 6.77 7.42 -6.99
C GLU A 62 7.21 7.70 -5.55
N ALA A 63 7.26 8.98 -5.15
CA ALA A 63 7.66 9.39 -3.81
C ALA A 63 6.74 8.78 -2.74
N LEU A 64 5.43 8.74 -3.01
CA LEU A 64 4.47 8.12 -2.12
C LEU A 64 4.66 6.61 -2.02
N SER A 65 4.89 5.93 -3.15
CA SER A 65 5.07 4.48 -3.17
C SER A 65 6.31 4.05 -2.39
N LYS A 66 7.45 4.72 -2.65
CA LYS A 66 8.70 4.52 -1.90
C LYS A 66 8.53 4.81 -0.42
N LYS A 67 7.80 5.88 -0.08
CA LYS A 67 7.54 6.25 1.31
C LYS A 67 6.65 5.21 2.00
N ILE A 68 5.61 4.69 1.35
CA ILE A 68 4.69 3.68 1.92
C ILE A 68 5.42 2.35 2.10
N LEU A 69 6.06 1.86 1.04
CA LEU A 69 6.62 0.51 1.00
C LEU A 69 8.02 0.43 1.61
N GLY A 70 8.75 1.55 1.71
CA GLY A 70 10.07 1.62 2.33
C GLY A 70 10.11 1.12 3.79
N TYR A 71 9.02 1.27 4.55
CA TYR A 71 8.93 0.80 5.94
C TYR A 71 8.80 -0.72 6.04
N VAL A 72 8.34 -1.35 4.97
CA VAL A 72 8.10 -2.79 4.88
C VAL A 72 8.98 -3.41 3.79
N ALA A 73 10.04 -2.70 3.39
CA ALA A 73 10.93 -3.10 2.31
C ALA A 73 11.58 -4.46 2.56
N GLU A 74 12.00 -4.71 3.80
CA GLU A 74 12.60 -5.99 4.20
C GLU A 74 11.61 -7.16 4.07
N GLU A 75 10.33 -6.94 4.37
CA GLU A 75 9.31 -7.99 4.24
C GLU A 75 8.90 -8.18 2.78
N LEU A 76 8.82 -7.10 2.00
CA LEU A 76 8.58 -7.19 0.56
C LEU A 76 9.70 -7.94 -0.16
N ASP A 77 10.96 -7.67 0.18
CA ASP A 77 12.12 -8.39 -0.38
C ASP A 77 12.05 -9.90 -0.11
N ARG A 78 11.49 -10.29 1.05
CA ARG A 78 11.35 -11.70 1.45
C ARG A 78 10.11 -12.39 0.87
N SER A 79 9.00 -11.66 0.77
CA SER A 79 7.67 -12.25 0.54
C SER A 79 7.14 -11.99 -0.87
N TYR A 80 7.58 -10.93 -1.53
CA TYR A 80 7.05 -10.50 -2.83
C TYR A 80 8.06 -10.74 -3.96
N PRO A 81 7.67 -11.39 -5.07
CA PRO A 81 8.58 -11.64 -6.19
C PRO A 81 9.02 -10.32 -6.85
N GLY A 82 10.33 -10.06 -6.86
CA GLY A 82 10.91 -8.78 -7.29
C GLY A 82 11.08 -7.77 -6.17
N GLY A 83 10.73 -8.14 -4.94
CA GLY A 83 11.02 -7.40 -3.71
C GLY A 83 10.34 -6.04 -3.61
N CYS A 84 10.89 -5.18 -2.76
CA CYS A 84 10.36 -3.84 -2.51
C CYS A 84 10.30 -2.99 -3.78
N SER A 85 11.36 -3.00 -4.59
CA SER A 85 11.42 -2.19 -5.82
C SER A 85 10.30 -2.53 -6.79
N ARG A 86 9.99 -3.83 -6.97
CA ARG A 86 8.88 -4.23 -7.84
C ARG A 86 7.54 -3.79 -7.30
N ALA A 87 7.32 -3.93 -5.99
CA ALA A 87 6.09 -3.48 -5.34
C ALA A 87 5.91 -1.95 -5.46
N GLU A 88 7.00 -1.18 -5.37
CA GLU A 88 6.98 0.28 -5.59
C GLU A 88 6.57 0.66 -7.01
N GLU A 89 7.13 -0.02 -8.02
CA GLU A 89 6.75 0.20 -9.43
C GLU A 89 5.28 -0.13 -9.66
N GLU A 90 4.78 -1.26 -9.13
CA GLU A 90 3.39 -1.66 -9.30
C GLU A 90 2.43 -0.73 -8.57
N LEU A 91 2.77 -0.28 -7.36
CA LEU A 91 1.97 0.70 -6.61
C LEU A 91 1.96 2.05 -7.31
N GLN A 92 3.11 2.53 -7.78
CA GLN A 92 3.21 3.77 -8.56
C GLN A 92 2.35 3.69 -9.81
N ALA A 93 2.49 2.61 -10.58
CA ALA A 93 1.70 2.37 -11.80
C ALA A 93 0.20 2.37 -11.49
N TRP A 94 -0.21 1.73 -10.39
CA TRP A 94 -1.60 1.70 -9.95
C TRP A 94 -2.12 3.09 -9.56
N LEU A 95 -1.30 3.89 -8.86
CA LEU A 95 -1.67 5.26 -8.44
C LEU A 95 -1.82 6.23 -9.62
N VAL A 96 -1.10 6.02 -10.71
CA VAL A 96 -1.23 6.84 -11.94
C VAL A 96 -2.27 6.27 -12.93
N LEU A 97 -2.72 5.03 -12.75
CA LEU A 97 -3.68 4.39 -13.64
C LEU A 97 -5.08 4.99 -13.46
N HIS A 98 -5.59 5.64 -14.51
CA HIS A 98 -6.93 6.22 -14.59
C HIS A 98 -8.00 5.16 -14.90
#